data_AF-A0A8T1PK66-F1
#
_entry.id   AF-A0A8T1PK66-F1
#
_cell.length_a   1.000
_cell.length_b   1.000
_cell.length_c   1.000
_cell.angle_alpha   90.00
_cell.angle_beta   90.00
_cell.angle_gamma   90.00
#
_symmetry.space_group_name_H-M   'P 1'
#
loop_
_entity.id
_entity.type
_entity.pdbx_description
1 polymer ?
#
loop_
_entity_poly.entity_id
_entity_poly.type
_entity_poly.pdbx_seq_one_letter_code
_entity_poly.pdbx_strand_id
1 'polypeptide(L)'
;MKPWQVFVDSYSYWAGGEDIWRYLNDNEVPDNKEIARKTRYQATRYTIVDEMLYRKGVQCPLLRCISREQAQHVLAEIHERIYGDHAKGRMLAGKATRVGYY
;
A
#
# COMPACT_ATOMS: atom_id res chain seq x y z
N MET A 1 20.11 12.46 8.10
CA MET A 1 18.82 11.71 8.14
C MET A 1 18.36 11.53 6.70
N LYS A 2 18.12 10.29 6.24
CA LYS A 2 17.78 10.03 4.83
C LYS A 2 16.34 10.52 4.53
N PRO A 3 16.10 11.46 3.58
CA PRO A 3 14.80 12.13 3.38
C PRO A 3 13.62 11.21 3.07
N TRP A 4 13.88 10.03 2.52
CA TRP A 4 12.88 9.04 2.12
C TRP A 4 12.29 8.25 3.31
N GLN A 5 12.96 8.20 4.46
CA GLN A 5 12.41 7.55 5.65
C GLN A 5 11.13 8.26 6.12
N VAL A 6 11.15 9.60 6.10
CA VAL A 6 10.01 10.48 6.44
C VAL A 6 8.83 10.30 5.49
N PHE A 7 9.08 9.95 4.22
CA PHE A 7 8.01 9.72 3.24
C PHE A 7 7.31 8.38 3.45
N VAL A 8 8.07 7.34 3.83
CA VAL A 8 7.51 6.04 4.22
C VAL A 8 6.71 6.17 5.52
N ASP A 9 7.19 7.01 6.46
CA ASP A 9 6.46 7.35 7.69
C ASP A 9 5.22 8.25 7.43
N SER A 10 5.21 9.06 6.37
CA SER A 10 4.05 9.87 5.95
C SER A 10 2.93 9.02 5.33
N TYR A 11 3.23 7.80 4.85
CA TYR A 11 2.27 6.79 4.41
C TYR A 11 1.96 5.76 5.50
N SER A 12 2.12 6.15 6.77
CA SER A 12 1.69 5.37 7.94
C SER A 12 0.16 5.28 8.02
N TYR A 13 -0.44 4.44 7.19
CA TYR A 13 -1.79 3.90 7.38
C TYR A 13 -1.84 2.38 7.12
N TRP A 14 -0.74 1.69 7.38
CA TRP A 14 -0.64 0.22 7.23
C TRP A 14 -1.04 -0.57 8.49
N ALA A 15 -1.55 0.09 9.53
CA ALA A 15 -2.11 -0.59 10.71
C ALA A 15 -3.50 -1.23 10.48
N GLY A 16 -3.84 -1.60 9.25
CA GLY A 16 -5.17 -2.14 8.90
C GLY A 16 -5.24 -3.00 7.64
N GLY A 17 -4.09 -3.32 7.01
CA GLY A 17 -4.07 -4.23 5.85
C GLY A 17 -4.46 -5.66 6.26
N GLU A 18 -4.04 -6.09 7.45
CA GLU A 18 -4.40 -7.38 8.04
C GLU A 18 -5.89 -7.49 8.32
N ASP A 19 -6.51 -6.44 8.88
CA ASP A 19 -7.96 -6.41 9.11
C ASP A 19 -8.76 -6.50 7.81
N ILE A 20 -8.28 -5.85 6.75
CA ILE A 20 -8.92 -5.91 5.42
C ILE A 20 -8.74 -7.31 4.81
N TRP A 21 -7.55 -7.90 4.93
CA TRP A 21 -7.28 -9.24 4.43
C TRP A 21 -8.14 -10.27 5.17
N ARG A 22 -8.16 -10.25 6.51
CA ARG A 22 -9.00 -11.13 7.34
C ARG A 22 -10.49 -10.95 7.05
N TYR A 23 -10.92 -9.71 6.84
CA TYR A 23 -12.31 -9.46 6.45
C TYR A 23 -12.65 -10.04 5.07
N LEU A 24 -11.76 -9.93 4.09
CA LEU A 24 -12.00 -10.44 2.74
C LEU A 24 -11.82 -11.96 2.63
N ASN A 25 -10.91 -12.55 3.40
CA ASN A 25 -10.60 -13.98 3.37
C ASN A 25 -11.53 -14.78 4.30
N ASP A 26 -11.71 -14.30 5.54
CA ASP A 26 -12.34 -15.05 6.63
C ASP A 26 -13.68 -14.43 7.10
N ASN A 27 -14.10 -13.29 6.53
CA ASN A 27 -15.22 -12.46 7.01
C ASN A 27 -15.08 -11.96 8.46
N GLU A 28 -13.86 -11.97 9.00
CA GLU A 28 -13.58 -11.51 10.36
C GLU A 28 -13.47 -9.98 10.43
N VAL A 29 -13.98 -9.38 11.51
CA VAL A 29 -13.86 -7.94 11.77
C VAL A 29 -13.39 -7.69 13.20
N PRO A 30 -12.69 -6.57 13.46
CA PRO A 30 -12.30 -6.21 14.83
C PRO A 30 -13.51 -6.01 15.74
N ASP A 31 -13.38 -6.32 17.04
CA ASP A 31 -14.46 -6.16 18.02
C ASP A 31 -14.90 -4.70 18.21
N ASN A 32 -13.96 -3.77 18.01
CA ASN A 32 -14.27 -2.35 18.06
C ASN A 32 -15.17 -1.98 16.86
N LYS A 33 -16.41 -1.61 17.16
CA LYS A 33 -17.44 -1.25 16.16
C LYS A 33 -16.99 -0.16 15.18
N GLU A 34 -16.22 0.83 15.64
CA GLU A 34 -15.71 1.90 14.78
C GLU A 34 -14.67 1.37 13.79
N ILE A 35 -13.74 0.55 14.28
CA ILE A 35 -12.72 -0.10 13.46
C ILE A 35 -13.40 -1.06 12.47
N ALA A 36 -14.33 -1.91 12.90
CA ALA A 36 -15.09 -2.81 12.03
C ALA A 36 -15.85 -2.08 10.92
N ARG A 37 -16.46 -0.92 11.23
CA ARG A 37 -17.14 -0.08 10.22
C ARG A 37 -16.13 0.46 9.20
N LYS A 38 -14.97 0.93 9.67
CA LYS A 38 -13.89 1.43 8.82
C LYS A 38 -13.31 0.32 7.94
N THR A 39 -13.06 -0.86 8.48
CA THR A 39 -12.56 -2.04 7.75
C THR A 39 -13.51 -2.42 6.64
N ARG A 40 -14.81 -2.56 6.92
CA ARG A 40 -15.84 -2.86 5.90
C ARG A 40 -15.86 -1.83 4.77
N TYR A 41 -15.83 -0.55 5.12
CA TYR A 41 -15.79 0.52 4.13
C TYR A 41 -14.52 0.46 3.28
N GLN A 42 -13.36 0.25 3.91
CA GLN A 42 -12.09 0.17 3.20
C GLN A 42 -11.99 -1.05 2.29
N ALA A 43 -12.48 -2.21 2.73
CA ALA A 43 -12.45 -3.48 2.00
C ALA A 43 -13.12 -3.41 0.62
N THR A 44 -14.12 -2.54 0.43
CA THR A 44 -14.74 -2.30 -0.88
C THR A 44 -13.73 -1.97 -1.99
N ARG A 45 -12.61 -1.34 -1.59
CA ARG A 45 -11.53 -0.86 -2.46
C ARG A 45 -10.46 -1.92 -2.71
N TYR A 46 -10.57 -3.11 -2.12
CA TYR A 46 -9.58 -4.16 -2.22
C TYR A 46 -10.19 -5.47 -2.74
N THR A 47 -9.33 -6.40 -3.13
CA THR A 47 -9.66 -7.77 -3.50
C THR A 47 -8.46 -8.67 -3.21
N ILE A 48 -8.70 -9.97 -3.04
CA ILE A 48 -7.65 -10.98 -2.97
C ILE A 48 -7.58 -11.68 -4.32
N VAL A 49 -6.37 -11.85 -4.87
CA VAL A 49 -6.09 -12.65 -6.08
C VAL A 49 -4.82 -13.44 -5.77
N ASP A 50 -4.87 -14.77 -5.96
CA ASP A 50 -3.76 -15.68 -5.67
C ASP A 50 -3.12 -15.43 -4.29
N GLU A 51 -3.97 -15.36 -3.25
CA GLU A 51 -3.60 -15.09 -1.85
C GLU A 51 -2.96 -13.72 -1.57
N MET A 52 -2.82 -12.86 -2.58
CA MET A 52 -2.27 -11.52 -2.42
C MET A 52 -3.36 -10.46 -2.39
N LEU A 53 -3.17 -9.44 -1.55
CA LEU A 53 -4.07 -8.31 -1.48
C LEU A 53 -3.79 -7.32 -2.61
N TYR A 54 -4.83 -6.88 -3.28
CA TYR A 54 -4.77 -5.87 -4.33
C TYR A 54 -5.72 -4.72 -4.04
N ARG A 55 -5.28 -3.50 -4.31
CA ARG A 55 -6.15 -2.31 -4.33
C ARG A 55 -6.74 -2.11 -5.72
N LYS A 56 -8.04 -1.90 -5.79
CA LYS A 56 -8.78 -1.54 -7.01
C LYS A 56 -8.43 -0.11 -7.41
N GLY A 57 -7.74 0.06 -8.53
CA GLY A 57 -7.44 1.35 -9.13
C GLY A 57 -8.69 2.02 -9.75
N VAL A 58 -8.66 3.35 -9.88
CA VAL A 58 -9.78 4.15 -10.41
C VAL A 58 -10.14 3.77 -11.85
N GLN A 59 -9.17 3.33 -12.64
CA GLN A 59 -9.35 2.89 -14.03
C GLN A 59 -9.17 1.37 -14.21
N CYS A 60 -9.38 0.59 -13.15
CA CYS A 60 -9.25 -0.87 -13.10
C CYS A 60 -7.84 -1.51 -13.10
N PRO A 61 -6.67 -0.84 -13.04
CA PRO A 61 -5.44 -1.57 -12.71
C PRO A 61 -5.50 -2.01 -11.25
N LEU A 62 -5.31 -3.31 -11.02
CA LEU A 62 -5.08 -3.85 -9.68
C LEU A 62 -3.66 -3.51 -9.25
N LEU A 63 -3.53 -2.85 -8.10
CA LEU A 63 -2.22 -2.52 -7.53
C LEU A 63 -1.92 -3.51 -6.42
N ARG A 64 -0.82 -4.26 -6.55
CA ARG A 64 -0.38 -5.22 -5.55
C ARG A 64 0.03 -4.48 -4.28
N CYS A 65 -0.59 -4.85 -3.18
CA CYS A 65 -0.19 -4.40 -1.86
C CYS A 65 1.17 -5.02 -1.51
N ILE A 66 2.10 -4.18 -1.12
CA ILE A 66 3.42 -4.61 -0.66
C ILE A 66 3.66 -4.13 0.78
N SER A 67 4.47 -4.88 1.52
CA SER A 67 4.81 -4.49 2.88
C SER A 67 5.58 -3.17 2.89
N ARG A 68 5.61 -2.50 4.04
CA ARG A 68 6.39 -1.27 4.22
C ARG A 68 7.87 -1.45 3.85
N GLU A 69 8.46 -2.59 4.20
CA GLU A 69 9.84 -2.95 3.88
C GLU A 69 10.04 -3.16 2.38
N GLN A 70 9.11 -3.86 1.74
CA GLN A 70 9.12 -4.04 0.28
C GLN A 70 8.97 -2.70 -0.44
N ALA A 71 8.09 -1.81 0.04
CA ALA A 71 7.92 -0.47 -0.49
C ALA A 71 9.21 0.36 -0.36
N GLN A 72 9.89 0.28 0.79
CA GLN A 72 11.19 0.92 0.97
C GLN A 72 12.23 0.42 -0.05
N HIS A 73 12.28 -0.89 -0.27
CA HIS A 73 13.19 -1.49 -1.22
C HIS A 73 12.87 -1.07 -2.66
N VAL A 74 11.62 -1.22 -3.09
CA VAL A 74 11.16 -0.80 -4.43
C VAL A 74 11.42 0.68 -4.67
N LEU A 75 11.16 1.54 -3.68
CA LEU A 75 11.43 2.97 -3.81
C LEU A 75 12.93 3.28 -3.87
N ALA A 76 13.76 2.54 -3.13
CA ALA A 76 15.21 2.65 -3.20
C ALA A 76 15.76 2.21 -4.57
N GLU A 77 15.30 1.08 -5.10
CA GLU A 77 15.68 0.61 -6.45
C GLU A 77 15.25 1.60 -7.54
N ILE A 78 14.01 2.13 -7.46
CA ILE A 78 13.52 3.15 -8.39
C ILE A 78 14.36 4.42 -8.27
N HIS A 79 14.76 4.82 -7.06
CA HIS A 79 15.62 5.98 -6.84
C HIS A 79 17.01 5.79 -7.47
N GLU A 80 17.68 4.67 -7.16
CA GLU A 80 19.02 4.33 -7.64
C GLU A 80 19.08 4.17 -9.17
N ARG A 81 18.05 3.56 -9.78
CA ARG A 81 18.00 3.37 -11.24
C ARG A 81 17.74 4.65 -12.03
N ILE A 82 17.14 5.67 -11.41
CA ILE A 82 16.57 6.79 -12.14
C ILE A 82 17.40 8.05 -11.99
N TYR A 83 17.85 8.41 -10.79
CA TYR A 83 18.68 9.60 -10.59
C TYR A 83 19.34 9.52 -9.22
N GLY A 84 20.66 9.62 -9.18
CA GLY A 84 21.37 10.01 -7.97
C GLY A 84 20.79 11.33 -7.44
N ASP A 85 20.20 11.27 -6.25
CA ASP A 85 19.94 12.36 -5.31
C ASP A 85 18.78 13.37 -5.51
N HIS A 86 17.93 13.31 -6.55
CA HIS A 86 16.91 14.37 -6.74
C HIS A 86 15.47 13.96 -7.04
N ALA A 87 15.10 12.68 -6.96
CA ALA A 87 13.70 12.30 -7.15
C ALA A 87 12.84 12.61 -5.91
N LYS A 88 11.88 13.54 -6.03
CA LYS A 88 10.90 13.84 -4.96
C LYS A 88 10.02 12.61 -4.68
N GLY A 89 9.73 12.32 -3.40
CA GLY A 89 8.96 11.13 -2.99
C GLY A 89 7.61 10.93 -3.70
N ARG A 90 6.89 12.02 -4.03
CA ARG A 90 5.66 11.96 -4.85
C ARG A 90 5.89 11.34 -6.24
N MET A 91 7.02 11.64 -6.87
CA MET A 91 7.36 11.10 -8.18
C MET A 91 7.66 9.60 -8.08
N LEU A 92 8.36 9.17 -7.02
CA LEU A 92 8.66 7.76 -6.79
C LEU A 92 7.39 6.95 -6.51
N ALA A 93 6.48 7.46 -5.67
CA ALA A 93 5.17 6.84 -5.43
C ALA A 93 4.34 6.72 -6.71
N GLY A 94 4.32 7.77 -7.53
CA GLY A 94 3.67 7.74 -8.83
C GLY A 94 4.27 6.69 -9.78
N LYS A 95 5.60 6.50 -9.76
CA LYS A 95 6.25 5.44 -10.54
C LYS A 95 5.93 4.04 -10.00
N ALA A 96 5.94 3.84 -8.68
CA ALA A 96 5.54 2.58 -8.06
C ALA A 96 4.10 2.20 -8.44
N THR A 97 3.18 3.17 -8.43
CA THR A 97 1.79 2.97 -8.88
C THR A 97 1.73 2.60 -10.37
N ARG A 98 2.54 3.25 -11.22
CA ARG A 98 2.58 2.93 -12.67
C ARG A 98 3.11 1.53 -12.97
N VAL A 99 3.96 0.97 -12.11
CA VAL A 99 4.44 -0.41 -12.23
C VAL A 99 3.59 -1.41 -11.44
N GLY A 100 2.47 -0.97 -10.85
CA GLY A 100 1.47 -1.85 -10.26
C GLY A 100 1.59 -2.09 -8.76
N TYR A 101 2.33 -1.26 -8.01
CA TYR A 101 2.46 -1.39 -6.55
C TYR A 101 1.66 -0.34 -5.78
N TYR A 102 1.14 -0.74 -4.63
CA TYR A 102 0.48 0.12 -3.65
C TYR A 102 1.05 -0.07 -2.24
#